data_AF-A0AA35ST83-F1
#
_entry.id   AF-A0AA35ST83-F1
#
_cell.length_a   1.000
_cell.length_b   1.000
_cell.length_c   1.000
_cell.angle_alpha   90.00
_cell.angle_beta   90.00
_cell.angle_gamma   90.00
#
_symmetry.space_group_name_H-M   'P 1'
#
loop_
_entity.id
_entity.type
_entity.pdbx_description
1 polymer ?
#
loop_
_entity_poly.entity_id
_entity_poly.type
_entity_poly.pdbx_seq_one_letter_code
_entity_poly.pdbx_strand_id
1 'polypeptide(L)'
;MPGILPTQGYRGLHNLTKLSKLEVPRNIMDAILPIKDDDAAIQKFGISFAVNVCKELLNYGLTLPWKAPASHKRCAEDVRPIFWAQRPKSYIHRTKEWDDFPNGRWGNSSSPAFGELADYHLFYLRTRWKPERLRVMWGEELNCPEDVFHVFECYLTGNRNKNGVKVTSLPWNDDELAMETSLLTQQLAAINRRGVLTINSQPAVNGRSSSDPVVGWGEKGGFVYQKVCVCTY
;
A
#
# COMPACT_ATOMS: atom_id res chain seq x y z
N MET A 1 4.89 16.83 9.20
CA MET A 1 4.55 16.49 7.81
C MET A 1 5.29 17.45 6.89
N PRO A 2 6.06 16.98 5.89
CA PRO A 2 6.69 17.87 4.93
C PRO A 2 5.63 18.47 3.99
N GLY A 3 5.56 19.80 3.91
CA GLY A 3 4.74 20.51 2.92
C GLY A 3 5.51 20.63 1.61
N ILE A 4 4.97 20.09 0.51
CA ILE A 4 5.58 20.16 -0.82
C ILE A 4 4.69 21.05 -1.69
N LEU A 5 5.30 22.05 -2.33
CA LEU A 5 4.59 22.96 -3.21
C LEU A 5 5.23 22.96 -4.59
N PRO A 6 4.61 22.30 -5.60
CA PRO A 6 5.11 22.32 -6.96
C PRO A 6 4.93 23.72 -7.57
N THR A 7 5.97 24.21 -8.23
CA THR A 7 5.99 25.53 -8.86
C THR A 7 5.21 25.50 -10.17
N GLN A 8 4.34 26.49 -10.37
CA GLN A 8 3.47 26.57 -11.56
C GLN A 8 3.92 27.61 -12.59
N GLY A 9 5.00 28.35 -12.31
CA GLY A 9 5.53 29.41 -13.18
C GLY A 9 6.59 30.26 -12.46
N TYR A 10 7.36 31.05 -13.21
CA TYR A 10 8.50 31.80 -12.66
C TYR A 10 8.07 32.85 -11.62
N ARG A 11 6.96 33.53 -11.89
CA ARG A 11 6.37 34.52 -10.97
C ARG A 11 5.89 33.86 -9.67
N GLY A 12 5.36 32.64 -9.75
CA GLY A 12 4.96 31.85 -8.58
C GLY A 12 6.14 31.51 -7.69
N LEU A 13 7.27 31.09 -8.27
CA LEU A 13 8.52 30.83 -7.55
C LEU A 13 9.04 32.08 -6.82
N HIS A 14 9.05 33.23 -7.49
CA HIS A 14 9.50 34.48 -6.90
C HIS A 14 8.56 35.03 -5.80
N ASN A 15 7.25 34.77 -5.91
CA ASN A 15 6.32 35.09 -4.83
C ASN A 15 6.51 34.18 -3.62
N LEU A 16 6.89 32.91 -3.85
CA LEU A 16 7.15 31.95 -2.79
C LEU A 16 8.41 32.26 -1.99
N THR A 17 9.49 32.69 -2.64
CA THR A 17 10.70 33.15 -1.94
C THR A 17 10.40 34.37 -1.07
N LYS A 18 9.56 35.30 -1.56
CA LYS A 18 9.10 36.45 -0.77
C LYS A 18 8.26 36.07 0.44
N LEU A 19 7.33 35.12 0.28
CA LEU A 19 6.44 34.69 1.37
C LEU A 19 7.17 33.84 2.43
N SER A 20 8.09 32.98 1.99
CA SER A 20 8.81 32.05 2.88
C SER A 20 10.11 32.62 3.45
N LYS A 21 10.64 33.72 2.88
CA LYS A 21 11.97 34.28 3.18
C LYS A 21 13.11 33.27 2.97
N LEU A 22 12.91 32.31 2.08
CA LEU A 22 13.90 31.28 1.74
C LEU A 22 14.51 31.57 0.37
N GLU A 23 15.78 31.20 0.22
CA GLU A 23 16.48 31.24 -1.07
C GLU A 23 16.24 29.95 -1.84
N VAL A 24 16.03 30.07 -3.15
CA VAL A 24 15.90 28.89 -4.02
C VAL A 24 17.29 28.30 -4.24
N PRO A 25 17.49 26.99 -4.01
CA PRO A 25 18.75 26.32 -4.28
C PRO A 25 19.26 26.55 -5.72
N ARG A 26 20.60 26.71 -5.86
CA ARG A 26 21.24 27.05 -7.13
C ARG A 26 20.91 26.07 -8.25
N ASN A 27 20.91 24.78 -7.96
CA ASN A 27 20.56 23.72 -8.91
C ASN A 27 19.13 23.86 -9.49
N ILE A 28 18.19 24.42 -8.72
CA ILE A 28 16.82 24.67 -9.19
C ILE A 28 16.77 25.96 -10.02
N MET A 29 17.49 27.01 -9.59
CA MET A 29 17.58 28.26 -10.35
C MET A 29 18.25 28.07 -11.71
N ASP A 30 19.35 27.32 -11.77
CA ASP A 30 20.08 27.03 -13.01
C ASP A 30 19.22 26.25 -14.02
N ALA A 31 18.29 25.42 -13.52
CA ALA A 31 17.34 24.69 -14.35
C ALA A 31 16.15 25.55 -14.82
N ILE A 32 15.74 26.55 -14.04
CA ILE A 32 14.57 27.39 -14.32
C ILE A 32 14.92 28.64 -15.13
N LEU A 33 16.10 29.24 -14.93
CA LEU A 33 16.54 30.46 -15.62
C LEU A 33 16.48 30.35 -17.16
N PRO A 34 16.87 29.23 -17.80
CA PRO A 34 16.77 29.07 -19.25
C PRO A 34 15.33 29.02 -19.79
N ILE A 35 14.36 28.67 -18.94
CA ILE A 35 12.94 28.49 -19.29
C ILE A 35 12.03 29.53 -18.60
N LYS A 36 12.59 30.62 -18.08
CA LYS A 36 11.90 31.59 -17.22
C LYS A 36 10.63 32.21 -17.84
N ASP A 37 10.56 32.28 -19.17
CA ASP A 37 9.46 32.89 -19.92
C ASP A 37 8.45 31.85 -20.46
N ASP A 38 8.65 30.56 -20.16
CA ASP A 38 7.77 29.44 -20.52
C ASP A 38 7.18 28.77 -19.27
N ASP A 39 6.04 29.28 -18.82
CA ASP A 39 5.35 28.78 -17.63
C ASP A 39 4.95 27.30 -17.75
N ALA A 40 4.67 26.78 -18.95
CA ALA A 40 4.32 25.37 -19.16
C ALA A 40 5.54 24.45 -18.95
N ALA A 41 6.71 24.87 -19.43
CA ALA A 41 7.97 24.16 -19.16
C ALA A 41 8.32 24.18 -17.67
N ILE A 42 8.14 25.32 -16.99
CA ILE A 42 8.37 25.46 -15.54
C ILE A 42 7.43 24.57 -14.74
N GLN A 43 6.14 24.52 -15.10
CA GLN A 43 5.17 23.65 -14.44
C GLN A 43 5.55 22.17 -14.59
N LYS A 44 5.95 21.74 -15.79
CA LYS A 44 6.39 20.36 -16.03
C LYS A 44 7.64 20.00 -15.21
N PHE A 45 8.61 20.92 -15.13
CA PHE A 45 9.78 20.76 -14.27
C PHE A 45 9.37 20.67 -12.79
N GLY A 46 8.51 21.57 -12.31
CA GLY A 46 8.03 21.60 -10.92
C GLY A 46 7.31 20.31 -10.52
N ILE A 47 6.46 19.78 -11.41
CA ILE A 47 5.79 18.48 -11.21
C ILE A 47 6.83 17.36 -11.14
N SER A 48 7.75 17.28 -12.10
CA SER A 48 8.77 16.22 -12.13
C SER A 48 9.67 16.25 -10.88
N PHE A 49 10.08 17.45 -10.45
CA PHE A 49 10.91 17.64 -9.27
C PHE A 49 10.16 17.24 -7.99
N ALA A 50 8.91 17.70 -7.83
CA ALA A 50 8.08 17.31 -6.69
C ALA A 50 7.84 15.80 -6.64
N VAL A 51 7.61 15.16 -7.78
CA VAL A 51 7.48 13.69 -7.88
C VAL A 51 8.76 12.99 -7.43
N ASN A 52 9.94 13.49 -7.82
CA ASN A 52 11.21 12.89 -7.40
C ASN A 52 11.46 13.06 -5.90
N VAL A 53 11.22 14.25 -5.34
CA VAL A 53 11.31 14.49 -3.89
C VAL A 53 10.32 13.61 -3.13
N CYS A 54 9.08 13.48 -3.59
CA CYS A 54 8.11 12.56 -3.01
C CYS A 54 8.60 11.11 -3.06
N LYS A 55 9.16 10.65 -4.18
CA LYS A 55 9.72 9.29 -4.30
C LYS A 55 10.88 9.07 -3.33
N GLU A 56 11.78 10.05 -3.18
CA GLU A 56 12.86 9.97 -2.21
C GLU A 56 12.33 9.93 -0.77
N LEU A 57 11.42 10.84 -0.42
CA LEU A 57 10.80 10.87 0.91
C LEU A 57 10.02 9.59 1.23
N LEU A 58 9.33 9.01 0.23
CA LEU A 58 8.65 7.72 0.35
C LEU A 58 9.67 6.57 0.51
N ASN A 59 10.80 6.62 -0.20
CA ASN A 59 11.90 5.64 -0.06
C ASN A 59 12.59 5.70 1.30
N TYR A 60 12.61 6.85 1.97
CA TYR A 60 13.08 6.96 3.36
C TYR A 60 12.03 6.52 4.41
N GLY A 61 10.80 6.20 3.99
CA GLY A 61 9.62 6.19 4.87
C GLY A 61 8.98 4.84 5.21
N LEU A 62 9.53 3.70 4.81
CA LEU A 62 8.99 2.38 5.21
C LEU A 62 9.82 1.79 6.36
N THR A 63 9.58 2.29 7.57
CA THR A 63 10.20 1.73 8.79
C THR A 63 9.69 0.33 9.10
N LEU A 64 8.46 0.01 8.71
CA LEU A 64 7.77 -1.26 8.97
C LEU A 64 7.04 -1.74 7.71
N PRO A 65 6.73 -3.05 7.60
CA PRO A 65 6.00 -3.60 6.45
C PRO A 65 4.52 -3.16 6.41
N TRP A 66 4.06 -2.32 7.34
CA TRP A 66 2.75 -1.67 7.34
C TRP A 66 2.87 -0.18 7.64
N LYS A 67 1.87 0.59 7.20
CA LYS A 67 1.80 2.02 7.48
C LYS A 67 1.53 2.28 8.97
N ALA A 68 2.39 3.09 9.58
CA ALA A 68 2.20 3.57 10.95
C ALA A 68 0.96 4.49 11.03
N PRO A 69 0.05 4.30 12.00
CA PRO A 69 -1.07 5.20 12.20
C PRO A 69 -0.59 6.56 12.72
N ALA A 70 -1.28 7.64 12.36
CA ALA A 70 -0.99 8.99 12.86
C ALA A 70 -1.42 9.23 14.33
N SER A 71 -1.98 8.23 15.00
CA SER A 71 -2.45 8.35 16.38
C SER A 71 -1.29 8.33 17.35
N HIS A 72 -1.19 9.36 18.21
CA HIS A 72 -0.14 9.43 19.23
C HIS A 72 -0.15 8.23 20.18
N LYS A 73 -1.33 7.68 20.51
CA LYS A 73 -1.46 6.47 21.35
C LYS A 73 -0.74 5.24 20.78
N ARG A 74 -0.48 5.21 19.47
CA ARG A 74 0.10 4.06 18.75
C ARG A 74 1.54 4.31 18.29
N CYS A 75 2.19 5.37 18.78
CA CYS A 75 3.54 5.71 18.35
C CYS A 75 4.58 4.61 18.64
N ALA A 76 4.32 3.79 19.67
CA ALA A 76 5.18 2.67 20.07
C ALA A 76 4.78 1.33 19.42
N GLU A 77 3.73 1.28 18.59
CA GLU A 77 3.24 0.05 17.96
C GLU A 77 4.18 -0.39 16.82
N ASP A 78 4.92 -1.48 17.02
CA ASP A 78 5.91 -1.98 16.05
C ASP A 78 5.70 -3.46 15.67
N VAL A 79 4.68 -4.13 16.23
CA VAL A 79 4.31 -5.51 15.89
C VAL A 79 2.81 -5.66 15.73
N ARG A 80 2.40 -6.35 14.65
CA ARG A 80 0.99 -6.67 14.35
C ARG A 80 0.81 -8.12 13.92
N PRO A 81 -0.39 -8.71 14.14
CA PRO A 81 -0.74 -9.98 13.54
C PRO A 81 -0.89 -9.85 12.02
N ILE A 82 -0.36 -10.80 11.27
CA ILE A 82 -0.35 -10.81 9.80
C ILE A 82 -1.76 -10.86 9.17
N PHE A 83 -2.76 -11.36 9.92
CA PHE A 83 -4.12 -11.61 9.43
C PHE A 83 -4.82 -10.36 8.88
N TRP A 84 -4.44 -9.16 9.34
CA TRP A 84 -4.99 -7.89 8.88
C TRP A 84 -4.08 -7.10 7.94
N ALA A 85 -3.03 -7.72 7.38
CA ALA A 85 -2.11 -7.06 6.45
C ALA A 85 -2.86 -6.36 5.29
N GLN A 86 -3.89 -7.02 4.76
CA GLN A 86 -4.71 -6.53 3.64
C GLN A 86 -5.92 -5.68 4.08
N ARG A 87 -6.19 -5.61 5.40
CA ARG A 87 -7.34 -4.88 5.98
C ARG A 87 -6.91 -4.02 7.17
N PRO A 88 -5.95 -3.10 7.00
CA PRO A 88 -5.38 -2.32 8.10
C PRO A 88 -6.45 -1.48 8.82
N LYS A 89 -7.44 -0.95 8.10
CA LYS A 89 -8.55 -0.18 8.70
C LYS A 89 -9.39 -1.01 9.66
N SER A 90 -9.61 -2.29 9.35
CA SER A 90 -10.37 -3.20 10.23
C SER A 90 -9.60 -3.47 11.51
N TYR A 91 -8.29 -3.69 11.42
CA TYR A 91 -7.42 -3.85 12.59
C TYR A 91 -7.45 -2.61 13.49
N ILE A 92 -7.28 -1.41 12.91
CA ILE A 92 -7.32 -0.15 13.67
C ILE A 92 -8.68 0.02 14.35
N HIS A 93 -9.78 -0.27 13.66
CA HIS A 93 -11.11 -0.20 14.26
C HIS A 93 -11.28 -1.18 15.43
N ARG A 94 -10.86 -2.43 15.25
CA ARG A 94 -11.00 -3.50 16.27
C ARG A 94 -10.10 -3.30 17.49
N THR A 95 -9.03 -2.52 17.36
CA THR A 95 -8.07 -2.23 18.44
C THR A 95 -8.17 -0.78 18.92
N LYS A 96 -9.18 -0.02 18.50
CA LYS A 96 -9.29 1.42 18.81
C LYS A 96 -9.44 1.72 20.30
N GLU A 97 -10.08 0.80 21.03
CA GLU A 97 -10.35 0.90 22.47
C GLU A 97 -9.22 0.30 23.33
N TRP A 98 -8.11 -0.12 22.73
CA TRP A 98 -6.96 -0.58 23.50
C TRP A 98 -6.23 0.59 24.14
N ASP A 99 -5.85 0.42 25.41
CA ASP A 99 -5.06 1.40 26.15
C ASP A 99 -3.58 1.35 25.74
N ASP A 100 -3.03 0.14 25.62
CA ASP A 100 -1.64 -0.12 25.24
C ASP A 100 -1.52 -0.94 23.94
N PHE A 101 -0.43 -0.72 23.21
CA PHE A 101 -0.12 -1.40 21.95
C PHE A 101 1.20 -2.16 22.04
N PRO A 102 1.31 -3.37 21.44
CA PRO A 102 2.53 -4.17 21.51
C PRO A 102 3.75 -3.46 20.92
N ASN A 103 4.84 -3.52 21.68
CA ASN A 103 6.19 -3.10 21.30
C ASN A 103 7.16 -4.28 21.47
N GLY A 104 7.93 -4.61 20.43
CA GLY A 104 8.92 -5.69 20.42
C GLY A 104 8.35 -7.08 20.14
N ARG A 105 7.65 -7.71 21.11
CA ARG A 105 7.12 -9.08 20.96
C ARG A 105 5.63 -9.14 21.21
N TRP A 106 4.90 -9.77 20.30
CA TRP A 106 3.50 -10.14 20.51
C TRP A 106 3.39 -11.26 21.55
N GLY A 107 2.52 -11.10 22.56
CA GLY A 107 2.19 -12.18 23.51
C GLY A 107 2.57 -11.97 24.97
N ASN A 108 3.00 -10.78 25.40
CA ASN A 108 2.86 -10.42 26.82
C ASN A 108 1.35 -10.33 27.11
N SER A 109 0.86 -11.24 27.94
CA SER A 109 -0.55 -11.70 28.08
C SER A 109 -1.59 -10.66 28.50
N SER A 110 -1.23 -9.38 28.50
CA SER A 110 -2.04 -8.26 29.00
C SER A 110 -2.85 -7.55 27.91
N SER A 111 -2.69 -7.92 26.64
CA SER A 111 -3.40 -7.25 25.54
C SER A 111 -4.91 -7.49 25.62
N PRO A 112 -5.76 -6.45 25.53
CA PRO A 112 -7.21 -6.60 25.54
C PRO A 112 -7.70 -7.48 24.37
N ALA A 113 -8.90 -8.04 24.50
CA ALA A 113 -9.53 -8.74 23.39
C ALA A 113 -9.74 -7.80 22.19
N PHE A 114 -9.75 -8.36 20.98
CA PHE A 114 -10.14 -7.61 19.78
C PHE A 114 -11.63 -7.27 19.87
N GLY A 115 -11.98 -6.01 19.63
CA GLY A 115 -13.39 -5.61 19.53
C GLY A 115 -14.10 -6.35 18.40
N GLU A 116 -15.40 -6.57 18.57
CA GLU A 116 -16.25 -7.12 17.52
C GLU A 116 -16.42 -6.14 16.36
N LEU A 117 -16.66 -6.68 15.17
CA LEU A 117 -16.98 -5.89 13.98
C LEU A 117 -18.43 -6.17 13.57
N ALA A 118 -19.37 -5.53 14.28
CA ALA A 118 -20.80 -5.65 13.98
C ALA A 118 -21.21 -4.83 12.74
N ASP A 119 -20.63 -3.63 12.57
CA ASP A 119 -21.00 -2.69 11.51
C ASP A 119 -20.07 -2.76 10.28
N TYR A 120 -20.29 -3.75 9.42
CA TYR A 120 -19.61 -3.84 8.11
C TYR A 120 -20.03 -2.72 7.13
N HIS A 121 -21.08 -1.95 7.47
CA HIS A 121 -21.56 -0.80 6.70
C HIS A 121 -20.82 0.51 6.98
N LEU A 122 -19.88 0.53 7.94
CA LEU A 122 -19.05 1.71 8.19
C LEU A 122 -18.40 2.17 6.88
N PHE A 123 -18.65 3.42 6.50
CA PHE A 123 -18.35 3.93 5.16
C PHE A 123 -16.86 3.77 4.76
N TYR A 124 -15.95 3.72 5.74
CA TYR A 124 -14.51 3.57 5.52
C TYR A 124 -14.03 2.11 5.48
N LEU A 125 -14.87 1.14 5.86
CA LEU A 125 -14.61 -0.31 5.78
C LEU A 125 -15.29 -0.99 4.58
N ARG A 126 -16.23 -0.30 3.93
CA ARG A 126 -16.82 -0.73 2.67
C ARG A 126 -15.78 -0.77 1.57
N THR A 127 -15.96 -1.72 0.64
CA THR A 127 -15.22 -1.72 -0.62
C THR A 127 -15.41 -0.38 -1.33
N ARG A 128 -14.34 0.11 -1.95
CA ARG A 128 -14.38 1.35 -2.75
C ARG A 128 -15.08 1.17 -4.09
N TRP A 129 -15.36 -0.08 -4.48
CA TRP A 129 -15.92 -0.42 -5.78
C TRP A 129 -17.45 -0.44 -5.75
N LYS A 130 -18.06 0.06 -6.83
CA LYS A 130 -19.52 -0.02 -6.99
C LYS A 130 -19.95 -1.46 -7.34
N PRO A 131 -21.16 -1.90 -6.93
CA PRO A 131 -21.63 -3.26 -7.19
C PRO A 131 -21.58 -3.68 -8.66
N GLU A 132 -21.88 -2.76 -9.58
CA GLU A 132 -21.90 -3.03 -11.03
C GLU A 132 -20.50 -3.41 -11.52
N ARG A 133 -19.45 -2.74 -11.01
CA ARG A 133 -18.07 -3.07 -11.36
C ARG A 133 -17.63 -4.41 -10.76
N LEU A 134 -18.07 -4.72 -9.54
CA LEU A 134 -17.77 -6.00 -8.90
C LEU A 134 -18.39 -7.16 -9.69
N ARG A 135 -19.64 -7.01 -10.16
CA ARG A 135 -20.30 -8.01 -11.01
C ARG A 135 -19.54 -8.26 -12.31
N VAL A 136 -19.03 -7.23 -12.97
CA VAL A 136 -18.22 -7.39 -14.19
C VAL A 136 -16.91 -8.14 -13.90
N MET A 137 -16.27 -7.90 -12.75
CA MET A 137 -15.02 -8.55 -12.36
C MET A 137 -15.22 -9.99 -11.89
N TRP A 138 -16.21 -10.24 -11.04
CA TRP A 138 -16.42 -11.52 -10.36
C TRP A 138 -17.41 -12.44 -11.07
N GLY A 139 -18.19 -11.91 -12.02
CA GLY A 139 -19.26 -12.62 -12.71
C GLY A 139 -20.64 -12.12 -12.29
N GLU A 140 -21.52 -11.90 -13.27
CA GLU A 140 -22.93 -11.60 -13.02
C GLU A 140 -23.69 -12.82 -12.49
N GLU A 141 -23.34 -13.99 -13.03
CA GLU A 141 -23.88 -15.30 -12.65
C GLU A 141 -22.73 -16.29 -12.46
N LEU A 142 -22.84 -17.10 -11.42
CA LEU A 142 -21.92 -18.18 -11.04
C LEU A 142 -22.69 -19.49 -11.09
N ASN A 143 -22.25 -20.43 -11.92
CA ASN A 143 -22.93 -21.69 -12.15
C ASN A 143 -22.27 -22.85 -11.41
N CYS A 144 -20.97 -22.75 -11.12
CA CYS A 144 -20.22 -23.77 -10.42
C CYS A 144 -19.09 -23.18 -9.55
N PRO A 145 -18.53 -23.94 -8.59
CA PRO A 145 -17.42 -23.48 -7.77
C PRO A 145 -16.19 -23.05 -8.58
N GLU A 146 -15.96 -23.66 -9.74
CA GLU A 146 -14.84 -23.34 -10.62
C GLU A 146 -14.91 -21.91 -11.16
N ASP A 147 -16.10 -21.32 -11.29
CA ASP A 147 -16.25 -19.90 -11.61
C ASP A 147 -15.59 -19.03 -10.54
N VAL A 148 -15.75 -19.39 -9.25
CA VAL A 148 -15.11 -18.70 -8.12
C VAL A 148 -13.60 -18.92 -8.15
N PHE A 149 -13.16 -20.15 -8.41
CA PHE A 149 -11.73 -20.49 -8.46
C PHE A 149 -11.01 -19.67 -9.54
N HIS A 150 -11.67 -19.51 -10.69
CA HIS A 150 -11.17 -18.73 -11.81
C HIS A 150 -11.06 -17.23 -11.49
N VAL A 151 -11.97 -16.67 -10.67
CA VAL A 151 -11.86 -15.27 -10.21
C VAL A 151 -10.59 -15.06 -9.39
N PHE A 152 -10.29 -15.96 -8.45
CA PHE A 152 -9.06 -15.90 -7.64
C PHE A 152 -7.80 -16.07 -8.50
N GLU A 153 -7.84 -16.99 -9.46
CA GLU A 153 -6.77 -17.17 -10.43
C GLU A 153 -6.52 -15.90 -11.27
N CYS A 154 -7.58 -15.27 -11.80
CA CYS A 154 -7.48 -14.04 -12.57
C CYS A 154 -6.92 -12.88 -11.74
N TYR A 155 -7.32 -12.78 -10.46
CA TYR A 155 -6.76 -11.80 -9.54
C TYR A 155 -5.24 -12.00 -9.36
N LEU A 156 -4.81 -13.25 -9.12
CA LEU A 156 -3.39 -13.59 -8.91
C LEU A 156 -2.52 -13.37 -10.15
N THR A 157 -3.02 -13.80 -11.31
CA THR A 157 -2.26 -13.78 -12.58
C THR A 157 -2.34 -12.45 -13.31
N GLY A 158 -3.33 -11.61 -12.99
CA GLY A 158 -3.63 -10.39 -13.74
C GLY A 158 -4.24 -10.65 -15.13
N ASN A 159 -4.63 -11.89 -15.41
CA ASN A 159 -5.34 -12.26 -16.63
C ASN A 159 -6.74 -11.64 -16.67
N ARG A 160 -7.26 -11.45 -17.88
CA ARG A 160 -8.63 -10.99 -18.09
C ARG A 160 -9.59 -12.16 -17.90
N ASN A 161 -10.71 -11.90 -17.23
CA ASN A 161 -11.80 -12.86 -17.07
C ASN A 161 -12.58 -13.07 -18.39
N LYS A 162 -13.64 -13.88 -18.36
CA LYS A 162 -14.53 -14.16 -19.51
C LYS A 162 -15.11 -12.90 -20.19
N ASN A 163 -15.23 -11.79 -19.47
CA ASN A 163 -15.74 -10.51 -19.97
C ASN A 163 -14.62 -9.58 -20.50
N GLY A 164 -13.38 -10.08 -20.59
CA GLY A 164 -12.23 -9.28 -21.01
C GLY A 164 -11.76 -8.27 -19.97
N VAL A 165 -12.16 -8.40 -18.70
CA VAL A 165 -11.82 -7.44 -17.62
C VAL A 165 -10.83 -8.06 -16.64
N LYS A 166 -9.86 -7.26 -16.17
CA LYS A 166 -8.93 -7.70 -15.11
C LYS A 166 -9.62 -7.67 -13.76
N VAL A 167 -9.42 -8.72 -12.98
CA VAL A 167 -9.88 -8.76 -11.58
C VAL A 167 -8.86 -8.01 -10.73
N THR A 168 -9.23 -6.83 -10.23
CA THR A 168 -8.32 -5.97 -9.45
C THR A 168 -8.59 -5.99 -7.96
N SER A 169 -9.57 -6.77 -7.50
CA SER A 169 -9.94 -6.87 -6.09
C SER A 169 -10.68 -8.17 -5.79
N LEU A 170 -10.62 -8.60 -4.54
CA LEU A 170 -11.38 -9.68 -3.92
C LEU A 170 -12.07 -9.17 -2.64
N PRO A 171 -13.03 -9.90 -2.05
CA PRO A 171 -13.68 -9.48 -0.80
C PRO A 171 -12.70 -9.21 0.36
N TRP A 172 -11.57 -9.91 0.39
CA TRP A 172 -10.51 -9.75 1.40
C TRP A 172 -9.45 -8.71 1.01
N ASN A 173 -9.34 -8.36 -0.27
CA ASN A 173 -8.27 -7.54 -0.82
C ASN A 173 -8.85 -6.51 -1.81
N ASP A 174 -9.04 -5.28 -1.36
CA ASP A 174 -9.55 -4.20 -2.23
C ASP A 174 -8.49 -3.60 -3.16
N ASP A 175 -7.22 -3.91 -2.92
CA ASP A 175 -6.03 -3.39 -3.61
C ASP A 175 -5.39 -4.42 -4.56
N GLU A 176 -4.55 -3.90 -5.46
CA GLU A 176 -3.70 -4.72 -6.33
C GLU A 176 -2.66 -5.51 -5.50
N LEU A 177 -2.16 -6.60 -6.07
CA LEU A 177 -1.21 -7.47 -5.39
C LEU A 177 0.08 -6.73 -5.02
N ALA A 178 0.58 -7.00 -3.83
CA ALA A 178 1.92 -6.58 -3.43
C ALA A 178 2.97 -7.20 -4.36
N MET A 179 4.07 -6.47 -4.57
CA MET A 179 5.15 -6.93 -5.47
C MET A 179 5.76 -8.26 -5.02
N GLU A 180 5.83 -8.52 -3.71
CA GLU A 180 6.36 -9.79 -3.19
C GLU A 180 5.53 -11.01 -3.62
N THR A 181 4.22 -10.84 -3.86
CA THR A 181 3.35 -11.93 -4.31
C THR A 181 3.71 -12.41 -5.72
N SER A 182 4.36 -11.57 -6.53
CA SER A 182 4.83 -11.96 -7.87
C SER A 182 5.79 -13.17 -7.83
N LEU A 183 6.49 -13.37 -6.71
CA LEU A 183 7.40 -14.50 -6.51
C LEU A 183 6.68 -15.85 -6.35
N LEU A 184 5.38 -15.82 -6.04
CA LEU A 184 4.56 -17.00 -5.76
C LEU A 184 3.32 -17.11 -6.68
N THR A 185 3.10 -16.15 -7.57
CA THR A 185 1.87 -16.06 -8.38
C THR A 185 1.51 -17.36 -9.09
N GLN A 186 2.49 -18.03 -9.71
CA GLN A 186 2.21 -19.26 -10.46
C GLN A 186 1.78 -20.41 -9.55
N GLN A 187 2.46 -20.57 -8.41
CA GLN A 187 2.13 -21.60 -7.43
C GLN A 187 0.76 -21.34 -6.80
N LEU A 188 0.50 -20.08 -6.40
CA LEU A 188 -0.79 -19.66 -5.84
C LEU A 188 -1.91 -19.87 -6.85
N ALA A 189 -1.73 -19.47 -8.11
CA ALA A 189 -2.74 -19.68 -9.14
C ALA A 189 -3.04 -21.17 -9.35
N ALA A 190 -2.00 -22.03 -9.33
CA ALA A 190 -2.17 -23.47 -9.50
C ALA A 190 -3.00 -24.11 -8.37
N ILE A 191 -2.82 -23.67 -7.12
CA ILE A 191 -3.61 -24.20 -5.99
C ILE A 191 -5.02 -23.61 -5.95
N ASN A 192 -5.21 -22.33 -6.32
CA ASN A 192 -6.53 -21.71 -6.39
C ASN A 192 -7.41 -22.36 -7.46
N ARG A 193 -6.84 -22.72 -8.63
CA ARG A 193 -7.54 -23.51 -9.66
C ARG A 193 -8.04 -24.87 -9.15
N ARG A 194 -7.45 -25.41 -8.08
CA ARG A 194 -7.83 -26.69 -7.46
C ARG A 194 -8.76 -26.51 -6.24
N GLY A 195 -9.25 -25.28 -6.01
CA GLY A 195 -10.19 -24.97 -4.93
C GLY A 195 -9.55 -24.55 -3.61
N VAL A 196 -8.22 -24.37 -3.56
CA VAL A 196 -7.55 -23.83 -2.36
C VAL A 196 -7.49 -22.31 -2.47
N LEU A 197 -8.53 -21.64 -1.98
CA LEU A 197 -8.73 -20.20 -2.13
C LEU A 197 -7.84 -19.38 -1.19
N THR A 198 -6.78 -18.78 -1.72
CA THR A 198 -5.81 -18.04 -0.91
C THR A 198 -6.21 -16.58 -0.71
N ILE A 199 -6.21 -16.12 0.54
CA ILE A 199 -6.58 -14.75 0.92
C ILE A 199 -5.40 -13.92 1.44
N ASN A 200 -4.30 -14.58 1.84
CA ASN A 200 -3.08 -13.92 2.23
C ASN A 200 -1.86 -14.83 1.97
N SER A 201 -0.72 -14.24 1.64
CA SER A 201 0.51 -14.99 1.40
C SER A 201 1.73 -14.10 1.56
N GLN A 202 2.85 -14.65 2.02
CA GLN A 202 4.16 -14.02 1.94
C GLN A 202 5.25 -15.05 1.58
N PRO A 203 6.26 -14.68 0.79
CA PRO A 203 7.36 -15.58 0.43
C PRO A 203 8.31 -15.83 1.61
N ALA A 204 9.13 -16.88 1.49
CA ALA A 204 10.29 -17.03 2.36
C ALA A 204 11.38 -16.06 1.89
N VAL A 205 11.92 -15.28 2.83
CA VAL A 205 13.04 -14.35 2.59
C VAL A 205 14.15 -14.67 3.56
N ASN A 206 15.34 -14.94 3.04
CA ASN A 206 16.50 -15.32 3.83
C ASN A 206 17.60 -14.25 3.71
N GLY A 207 17.59 -13.27 4.62
CA GLY A 207 18.65 -12.27 4.73
C GLY A 207 18.79 -11.37 3.50
N ARG A 208 17.68 -10.88 2.93
CA ARG A 208 17.75 -9.88 1.86
C ARG A 208 18.11 -8.51 2.44
N SER A 209 18.69 -7.63 1.63
CA SER A 209 19.00 -6.26 2.06
C SER A 209 17.73 -5.54 2.53
N SER A 210 17.82 -4.74 3.59
CA SER A 210 16.73 -3.84 4.01
C SER A 210 16.35 -2.81 2.95
N SER A 211 17.22 -2.58 1.96
CA SER A 211 16.95 -1.71 0.80
C SER A 211 16.49 -2.48 -0.45
N ASP A 212 16.13 -3.76 -0.33
CA ASP A 212 15.59 -4.54 -1.44
C ASP A 212 14.28 -3.92 -1.97
N PRO A 213 14.13 -3.73 -3.30
CA PRO A 213 12.97 -3.01 -3.85
C PRO A 213 11.65 -3.78 -3.74
N VAL A 214 11.66 -5.08 -3.44
CA VAL A 214 10.47 -5.93 -3.38
C VAL A 214 10.07 -6.21 -1.94
N VAL A 215 11.05 -6.59 -1.09
CA VAL A 215 10.80 -7.06 0.29
C VAL A 215 11.51 -6.21 1.35
N GLY A 216 12.24 -5.17 0.96
CA GLY A 216 13.01 -4.32 1.86
C GLY A 216 12.14 -3.38 2.69
N TRP A 217 12.47 -3.26 3.98
CA TRP A 217 11.91 -2.30 4.91
C TRP A 217 12.90 -2.08 6.07
N GLY A 218 12.70 -1.03 6.86
CA GLY A 218 13.55 -0.68 7.99
C GLY A 218 14.77 0.17 7.61
N GLU A 219 15.73 0.28 8.53
CA GLU A 219 16.93 1.10 8.33
C GLU A 219 17.87 0.50 7.26
N LYS A 220 18.53 1.37 6.47
CA LYS A 220 19.48 0.95 5.44
C LYS A 220 20.68 0.23 6.06
N GLY A 221 21.16 -0.82 5.38
CA GLY A 221 22.32 -1.61 5.82
C GLY A 221 21.97 -2.82 6.70
N GLY A 222 20.68 -3.03 6.99
CA GLY A 222 20.18 -4.23 7.67
C GLY A 222 19.83 -5.37 6.73
N PHE A 223 19.31 -6.46 7.33
CA PHE A 223 18.84 -7.65 6.63
C PHE A 223 17.40 -8.01 7.03
N VAL A 224 16.58 -8.37 6.05
CA VAL A 224 15.18 -8.76 6.21
C VAL A 224 15.05 -10.27 6.12
N TYR A 225 14.22 -10.83 7.00
CA TYR A 225 13.85 -12.24 7.04
C TYR A 225 12.33 -12.38 7.06
N GLN A 226 11.80 -13.34 6.30
CA GLN A 226 10.39 -13.71 6.30
C GLN A 226 10.27 -15.23 6.27
N LYS A 227 9.36 -15.78 7.08
CA LYS A 227 8.92 -17.17 6.93
C LYS A 227 7.79 -17.22 5.92
N VAL A 228 7.76 -18.27 5.10
CA VAL A 228 6.64 -18.50 4.20
C VAL A 228 5.32 -18.57 4.99
N CYS A 229 4.30 -17.90 4.47
CA CYS A 229 2.94 -17.96 5.00
C CYS A 229 1.96 -18.07 3.84
N VAL A 230 0.96 -18.95 3.97
CA VAL A 230 -0.18 -19.04 3.06
C VAL A 230 -1.43 -19.19 3.93
N CYS A 231 -2.39 -18.30 3.79
CA CYS A 231 -3.69 -18.37 4.44
C CYS A 231 -4.77 -18.64 3.40
N THR A 232 -5.61 -19.62 3.70
CA THR A 232 -6.73 -20.04 2.86
C THR A 232 -8.05 -19.67 3.53
N TYR A 233 -9.09 -19.51 2.74
CA TYR A 233 -10.48 -19.43 3.23
C TYR A 233 -11.06 -20.83 3.44
#